data_AF-A0A9D9LE69-F1
#
_entry.id   AF-A0A9D9LE69-F1
#
_cell.length_a   1.000
_cell.length_b   1.000
_cell.length_c   1.000
_cell.angle_alpha   90.00
_cell.angle_beta   90.00
_cell.angle_gamma   90.00
#
_symmetry.space_group_name_H-M   'P 1'
#
loop_
_entity.id
_entity.type
_entity.pdbx_description
1 polymer ?
#
loop_
_entity_poly.entity_id
_entity_poly.type
_entity_poly.pdbx_seq_one_letter_code
_entity_poly.pdbx_strand_id
1 'polypeptide(L)' 'MLTAERNRLGAAPEVAHKELQAHIRWLERRIAGLDTDLDQAIRTSPAWRAEENLLRSVPGVGPIVARTLLA' A
#
# COMPACT_ATOMS: atom_id res chain seq x y z
N MET A 1 -0.47 -10.15 -1.41
CA MET A 1 -1.11 -10.67 -2.65
C MET A 1 -0.39 -10.22 -3.93
N LEU A 2 -0.06 -8.93 -4.11
CA LEU A 2 0.68 -8.44 -5.29
C LEU A 2 2.00 -9.18 -5.57
N THR A 3 2.84 -9.39 -4.54
CA THR A 3 4.09 -10.14 -4.67
C THR A 3 3.86 -11.58 -5.15
N ALA A 4 2.80 -12.23 -4.68
CA ALA A 4 2.47 -13.58 -5.09
C ALA A 4 2.06 -13.65 -6.57
N GLU A 5 1.29 -12.68 -7.07
CA GLU A 5 0.92 -12.61 -8.49
C GLU A 5 2.13 -12.30 -9.40
N ARG A 6 3.04 -11.44 -8.95
CA ARG A 6 4.31 -11.19 -9.66
C ARG A 6 5.17 -12.45 -9.72
N ASN A 7 5.26 -13.19 -8.63
CA ASN A 7 5.96 -14.49 -8.61
C ASN A 7 5.28 -15.50 -9.53
N ARG A 8 3.94 -15.54 -9.54
CA ARG A 8 3.17 -16.42 -10.43
C ARG A 8 3.39 -16.08 -11.90
N LEU A 9 3.43 -14.80 -12.27
CA LEU A 9 3.73 -14.37 -13.65
C LEU A 9 5.07 -14.93 -14.14
N GLY A 10 6.10 -14.95 -13.29
CA GLY A 10 7.42 -15.47 -13.66
C GLY A 10 7.46 -16.99 -13.90
N ALA A 11 6.51 -17.75 -13.34
CA ALA A 11 6.46 -19.22 -13.46
C ALA A 11 5.31 -19.72 -14.37
N ALA A 12 4.43 -18.84 -14.83
CA ALA A 12 3.23 -19.21 -15.58
C ALA A 12 3.50 -19.34 -17.09
N PRO A 13 2.77 -20.24 -17.80
CA PRO A 13 2.76 -20.28 -19.26
C PRO A 13 2.30 -18.95 -19.87
N GLU A 14 2.79 -18.62 -21.08
CA GLU A 14 2.48 -17.34 -21.76
C GLU A 14 0.98 -17.09 -21.93
N VAL A 15 0.18 -18.14 -22.12
CA VAL A 15 -1.29 -18.05 -22.23
C VAL A 15 -1.95 -17.39 -21.02
N ALA A 16 -1.33 -17.47 -19.84
CA ALA A 16 -1.83 -16.89 -18.60
C ALA A 16 -1.29 -15.47 -18.34
N HIS A 17 -0.27 -15.01 -19.07
CA HIS A 17 0.42 -13.75 -18.78
C HIS A 17 -0.50 -12.54 -18.90
N LYS A 18 -1.38 -12.52 -19.91
CA LYS A 18 -2.31 -11.39 -20.13
C LYS A 18 -3.19 -11.15 -18.91
N GLU A 19 -3.81 -12.21 -18.40
CA GLU A 19 -4.70 -12.14 -17.22
C GLU A 19 -3.91 -11.81 -15.95
N LEU A 20 -2.74 -12.43 -15.75
CA LEU A 20 -1.87 -12.15 -14.60
C LEU A 20 -1.40 -10.70 -14.57
N GLN A 21 -1.00 -10.15 -15.72
CA GLN A 21 -0.62 -8.74 -15.82
C GLN A 21 -1.80 -7.81 -15.58
N ALA A 22 -3.00 -8.17 -16.05
CA ALA A 22 -4.22 -7.39 -15.76
C ALA A 22 -4.53 -7.39 -14.26
N HIS A 23 -4.39 -8.54 -13.59
CA HIS A 23 -4.58 -8.67 -12.15
C HIS A 23 -3.53 -7.90 -11.35
N ILE A 24 -2.26 -7.94 -11.75
CA ILE A 24 -1.18 -7.13 -11.15
C ILE A 24 -1.53 -5.64 -11.23
N ARG A 25 -1.89 -5.14 -12.42
CA ARG A 25 -2.30 -3.73 -12.59
C ARG A 25 -3.54 -3.36 -11.78
N TRP A 26 -4.47 -4.30 -11.60
CA TRP A 26 -5.63 -4.09 -10.75
C TRP A 26 -5.23 -3.99 -9.28
N LEU A 27 -4.39 -4.91 -8.79
CA LEU A 27 -3.90 -4.90 -7.41
C LEU A 27 -3.11 -3.63 -7.09
N GLU A 28 -2.23 -3.20 -8.00
CA GLU A 28 -1.47 -1.95 -7.85
C GLU A 28 -2.39 -0.74 -7.67
N ARG A 29 -3.41 -0.61 -8.54
CA ARG A 29 -4.40 0.48 -8.43
C ARG A 29 -5.23 0.38 -7.16
N ARG A 30 -5.63 -0.83 -6.75
CA ARG A 30 -6.43 -1.03 -5.54
C ARG A 30 -5.65 -0.67 -4.27
N ILE A 31 -4.37 -1.05 -4.21
CA ILE A 31 -3.48 -0.69 -3.10
C ILE A 31 -3.30 0.82 -3.04
N ALA A 32 -2.96 1.46 -4.16
CA ALA A 32 -2.80 2.92 -4.20
C ALA A 32 -4.07 3.68 -3.80
N GLY A 33 -5.24 3.18 -4.18
CA GLY A 33 -6.52 3.73 -3.76
C GLY A 33 -6.73 3.60 -2.24
N LEU A 34 -6.47 2.43 -1.66
CA LEU A 34 -6.58 2.22 -0.22
C LEU A 34 -5.59 3.08 0.58
N ASP A 35 -4.36 3.23 0.09
CA ASP A 35 -3.37 4.12 0.72
C ASP A 35 -3.87 5.58 0.73
N THR A 36 -4.54 6.01 -0.34
CA THR A 36 -5.14 7.35 -0.43
C THR A 36 -6.31 7.51 0.54
N ASP A 37 -7.18 6.50 0.64
CA ASP A 37 -8.32 6.50 1.55
C ASP A 37 -7.86 6.53 3.01
N LEU A 38 -6.82 5.75 3.35
CA LEU A 38 -6.18 5.76 4.67
C LEU A 38 -5.54 7.12 4.99
N ASP A 39 -4.82 7.71 4.04
CA ASP A 39 -4.24 9.05 4.18
C ASP A 39 -5.32 10.10 4.48
N GLN A 40 -6.46 10.00 3.79
CA GLN A 40 -7.57 10.91 4.01
C GLN A 40 -8.19 10.70 5.39
N ALA A 41 -8.38 9.46 5.84
CA ALA A 41 -8.91 9.14 7.17
C ALA A 41 -7.99 9.61 8.31
N ILE A 42 -6.68 9.43 8.17
CA ILE A 42 -5.69 9.92 9.14
C ILE A 42 -5.70 11.45 9.18
N ARG A 43 -5.77 12.10 8.02
CA ARG A 43 -5.87 13.56 7.98
C ARG A 43 -7.16 14.06 8.60
N THR A 44 -8.31 13.42 8.41
CA THR A 44 -9.57 13.92 8.99
C THR A 44 -9.66 13.70 10.50
N SER A 45 -8.80 12.88 11.10
CA SER A 45 -8.71 12.66 12.55
C SER A 45 -7.61 13.53 13.21
N PRO A 46 -7.96 14.53 14.04
CA PRO A 46 -6.96 15.33 14.75
C PRO A 46 -6.08 14.49 15.70
N ALA A 47 -6.64 13.44 16.31
CA ALA A 47 -5.93 12.54 17.20
C ALA A 47 -4.86 11.73 16.45
N TRP A 48 -5.23 11.12 15.31
CA TRP A 48 -4.30 10.33 14.51
C TRP A 48 -3.24 11.19 13.84
N ARG A 49 -3.58 12.43 13.47
CA ARG A 49 -2.59 13.38 12.94
C ARG A 49 -1.54 13.75 14.00
N ALA A 50 -1.94 13.93 15.26
CA ALA A 50 -1.01 14.21 16.34
C ALA A 50 -0.07 13.02 16.59
N GLU A 51 -0.60 11.80 16.54
CA GLU A 51 0.15 10.57 16.72
C GLU A 51 1.08 10.26 15.53
N GLU A 52 0.64 10.52 14.29
CA GLU A 52 1.50 10.45 13.08
C GLU A 52 2.67 11.43 13.19
N ASN A 53 2.42 12.66 13.64
CA ASN A 53 3.47 13.67 13.84
C ASN A 53 4.47 13.24 14.92
N LEU A 54 4.01 12.62 16.00
CA LEU A 54 4.87 12.10 17.05
C LEU A 54 5.74 10.96 16.54
N LEU A 55 5.17 9.98 15.82
CA LEU A 55 5.92 8.89 15.20
C LEU A 55 6.99 9.42 14.24
N ARG A 56 6.65 10.40 13.43
CA ARG A 56 7.57 11.03 12.45
C ARG A 56 8.63 11.94 13.08
N SER A 57 8.57 12.23 14.38
CA SER A 57 9.64 12.95 15.08
C SER A 57 10.90 12.10 15.26
N VAL A 58 10.77 10.76 15.17
CA VAL A 58 11.88 9.83 15.27
C VAL A 58 12.67 9.81 13.96
N PRO A 59 13.99 10.05 13.97
CA PRO A 59 14.81 9.98 12.77
C PRO A 59 14.66 8.63 12.05
N GLY A 60 14.38 8.66 10.75
CA GLY A 60 14.15 7.46 9.94
C GLY A 60 12.70 6.99 9.85
N VAL A 61 11.77 7.55 10.64
CA VAL A 61 10.34 7.25 10.53
C VAL A 61 9.69 8.16 9.50
N GLY A 62 9.50 7.63 8.30
CA GLY A 62 8.76 8.27 7.22
C GLY A 62 7.23 8.08 7.31
N PRO A 63 6.46 8.74 6.43
CA PRO A 63 5.00 8.64 6.42
C PRO A 63 4.47 7.20 6.32
N ILE A 64 5.09 6.37 5.47
CA ILE A 64 4.68 4.97 5.28
C ILE A 64 4.80 4.17 6.59
N VAL A 65 5.94 4.31 7.27
CA VAL A 65 6.20 3.59 8.52
C VAL A 65 5.26 4.09 9.62
N ALA A 66 5.08 5.40 9.76
CA ALA A 66 4.16 5.97 10.73
C ALA A 66 2.73 5.47 10.53
N ARG A 67 2.24 5.42 9.28
CA ARG A 67 0.89 4.92 8.95
C ARG A 67 0.73 3.43 9.24
N THR A 68 1.78 2.64 8.99
CA THR A 68 1.77 1.20 9.29
C THR A 68 1.67 0.95 10.79
N LEU A 69 2.21 1.85 11.62
CA LEU A 69 2.15 1.75 13.08
C LEU A 69 0.82 2.28 13.67
N LEU A 70 0.09 3.11 12.93
CA LEU A 70 -1.22 3.65 13.33
C LEU A 70 -2.40 2.75 12.97
N ALA A 71 -2.20 1.83 12.02
CA ALA A 71 -3.24 0.94 11.46
C ALA A 71 -3.20 -0.46 12.06
#